data_AF-A0A9E2M2Y5-F1
#
_entry.id   AF-A0A9E2M2Y5-F1
#
_cell.length_a   1.000
_cell.length_b   1.000
_cell.length_c   1.000
_cell.angle_alpha   90.00
_cell.angle_beta   90.00
_cell.angle_gamma   90.00
#
_symmetry.space_group_name_H-M   'P 1'
#
loop_
_entity.id
_entity.type
_entity.pdbx_description
1 polymer ?
#
loop_
_entity_poly.entity_id
_entity_poly.type
_entity_poly.pdbx_seq_one_letter_code
_entity_poly.pdbx_strand_id
1 'polypeptide(L)'
;MKFEDFLIQAHEDRLTELSFTPEYIKEQIKQIRSPGGIQILLSWPKDYIRETWKKAFDQVRHDTDGINHVFFSMHSIYYQTQNREFFTAYASDALSEFAVDKVITLVDDIYDCHARLRVDNGVMSDSSRERVFPDPHERARARINDLFTILDWRSKEMIAAEQIASILHKKHYVISVKHPLLVITSILEHDSIAVVYVSHPITQVRRLMKSKRSDEANAIKSQIAELIKELINGKEDIVTAVFPTSVDELIIQKEEGSAICAPVLDERWPLMFECDKLMYVKPELLPQNPLDIEGTYYGADGSLKLDALDKDLYAVSTLINDVLRPTIANHIDSRDHYLVDQCDAICVFRPYFDGNYSTGVSEEIEHRTTRFRCGIDNIPKPCIVYCPPDDLAKVRLLYLLELVEEETSTKFSTADVTKMIETARNDSQTWFRLRNLQPEDWEGEQVKKLFQNAGLKVQLAGKIEKGALGKTPGLQHMTQDYEFWNEILSRVVDDCFDSILKFSSYAASFISPSTNLTPSMTLVMSLWALIR
;
A
#
# COMPACT_ATOMS: atom_id res chain seq x y z
N MET A 1 15.96 12.82 24.48
CA MET A 1 17.41 12.51 24.40
C MET A 1 17.64 11.71 23.14
N LYS A 2 18.77 11.86 22.43
CA LYS A 2 19.04 11.05 21.23
C LYS A 2 19.75 9.77 21.64
N PHE A 3 19.29 8.62 21.14
CA PHE A 3 19.97 7.34 21.41
C PHE A 3 21.45 7.35 20.98
N GLU A 4 21.74 8.09 19.91
CA GLU A 4 23.10 8.34 19.42
C GLU A 4 24.05 8.87 20.50
N ASP A 5 23.58 9.73 21.42
CA ASP A 5 24.43 10.25 22.48
C ASP A 5 24.83 9.16 23.49
N PHE A 6 23.91 8.25 23.81
CA PHE A 6 24.20 7.09 24.66
C PHE A 6 25.15 6.12 23.97
N LEU A 7 24.99 5.92 22.66
CA LEU A 7 25.91 5.08 21.87
C LEU A 7 27.32 5.64 21.85
N ILE A 8 27.46 6.95 21.66
CA ILE A 8 28.76 7.63 21.65
C ILE A 8 29.40 7.55 23.04
N GLN A 9 28.61 7.73 24.12
CA GLN A 9 29.12 7.58 25.48
C GLN A 9 29.56 6.13 25.76
N ALA A 10 28.75 5.14 25.40
CA ALA A 10 29.10 3.73 25.55
C ALA A 10 30.35 3.35 24.76
N HIS A 11 30.55 3.97 23.58
CA HIS A 11 31.77 3.81 22.79
C HIS A 11 32.99 4.43 23.49
N GLU A 12 32.86 5.64 24.02
CA GLU A 12 33.90 6.33 24.79
C GLU A 12 34.34 5.51 26.02
N ASP A 13 33.39 5.04 26.80
CA ASP A 13 33.63 4.22 27.99
C ASP A 13 34.38 2.94 27.62
N ARG A 14 33.97 2.30 26.52
CA ARG A 14 34.58 1.06 26.04
C ARG A 14 36.00 1.26 25.48
N LEU A 15 36.26 2.37 24.77
CA LEU A 15 37.63 2.70 24.37
C LEU A 15 38.52 2.95 25.59
N THR A 16 37.96 3.54 26.65
CA THR A 16 38.65 3.75 27.93
C THR A 16 38.97 2.41 28.61
N GLU A 17 38.02 1.48 28.67
CA GLU A 17 38.22 0.12 29.21
C GLU A 17 39.31 -0.65 28.45
N LEU A 18 39.38 -0.46 27.12
CA LEU A 18 40.41 -1.05 26.26
C LEU A 18 41.77 -0.32 26.35
N SER A 19 41.89 0.66 27.24
CA SER A 19 43.14 1.39 27.52
C SER A 19 43.70 2.15 26.30
N PHE A 20 42.83 2.64 25.40
CA PHE A 20 43.26 3.60 24.38
C PHE A 20 43.66 4.94 25.02
N THR A 21 44.53 5.70 24.35
CA THR A 21 44.98 6.99 24.90
C THR A 21 43.84 8.03 24.89
N PRO A 22 43.79 8.95 25.86
CA PRO A 22 42.77 10.00 25.89
C PRO A 22 42.70 10.84 24.59
N GLU A 23 43.84 11.08 23.95
CA GLU A 23 43.92 11.81 22.69
C GLU A 23 43.26 11.04 21.54
N TYR A 24 43.47 9.73 21.47
CA TYR A 24 42.84 8.87 20.47
C TYR A 24 41.33 8.83 20.67
N ILE A 25 40.87 8.63 21.91
CA ILE A 25 39.45 8.61 22.26
C ILE A 25 38.80 9.93 21.85
N LYS A 26 39.39 11.07 22.23
CA LYS A 26 38.88 12.40 21.91
C LYS A 26 38.75 12.61 20.39
N GLU A 27 39.73 12.16 19.61
CA GLU A 27 39.68 12.29 18.15
C GLU A 27 38.63 11.35 17.52
N GLN A 28 38.49 10.11 18.02
CA GLN A 28 37.44 9.18 17.57
C GLN A 28 36.03 9.74 17.86
N ILE A 29 35.78 10.22 19.07
CA ILE A 29 34.48 10.79 19.44
C ILE A 29 34.18 12.05 18.62
N LYS A 30 35.18 12.88 18.36
CA LYS A 30 35.05 14.04 17.47
C LYS A 30 34.67 13.63 16.04
N GLN A 31 35.27 12.57 15.51
CA GLN A 31 34.94 12.03 14.19
C GLN A 31 33.53 11.46 14.15
N ILE A 32 33.12 10.68 15.16
CA ILE A 32 31.78 10.09 15.22
C ILE A 32 30.69 11.16 15.34
N ARG A 33 30.94 12.24 16.10
CA ARG A 33 30.01 13.37 16.23
C ARG A 33 29.93 14.27 14.99
N SER A 34 30.78 14.06 13.99
CA SER A 34 30.72 14.81 12.73
C SER A 34 29.52 14.36 11.87
N PRO A 35 29.03 15.18 10.91
CA PRO A 35 27.96 14.77 10.00
C PRO A 35 28.30 13.46 9.28
N GLY A 36 27.47 12.43 9.44
CA GLY A 36 27.71 11.08 8.89
C GLY A 36 28.73 10.25 9.68
N GLY A 37 29.32 10.78 10.76
CA GLY A 37 30.34 10.15 11.57
C GLY A 37 29.89 8.86 12.25
N ILE A 38 28.59 8.65 12.46
CA ILE A 38 28.06 7.38 12.98
C ILE A 38 28.44 6.18 12.09
N GLN A 39 28.63 6.37 10.78
CA GLN A 39 29.13 5.32 9.89
C GLN A 39 30.52 4.82 10.27
N ILE A 40 31.33 5.67 10.89
CA ILE A 40 32.65 5.29 11.41
C ILE A 40 32.46 4.26 12.51
N LEU A 41 31.56 4.50 13.48
CA LEU A 41 31.22 3.55 14.53
C LEU A 41 30.65 2.25 13.94
N LEU A 42 29.75 2.34 12.96
CA LEU A 42 29.16 1.17 12.30
C LEU A 42 30.15 0.35 11.47
N SER A 43 31.37 0.84 11.24
CA SER A 43 32.42 0.07 10.55
C SER A 43 33.28 -0.78 11.48
N TRP A 44 33.08 -0.69 12.80
CA TRP A 44 33.75 -1.53 13.79
C TRP A 44 33.26 -2.99 13.75
N PRO A 45 34.00 -3.95 14.33
CA PRO A 45 33.55 -5.34 14.42
C PRO A 45 32.14 -5.47 15.02
N LYS A 46 31.30 -6.31 14.42
CA LYS A 46 29.87 -6.42 14.78
C LYS A 46 29.65 -6.77 16.26
N ASP A 47 30.51 -7.59 16.84
CA ASP A 47 30.42 -7.97 18.27
C ASP A 47 30.74 -6.77 19.18
N TYR A 48 31.70 -5.93 18.78
CA TYR A 48 31.97 -4.66 19.46
C TYR A 48 30.76 -3.73 19.41
N ILE A 49 30.12 -3.61 18.24
CA ILE A 49 28.93 -2.76 18.06
C ILE A 49 27.78 -3.26 18.94
N ARG A 50 27.47 -4.57 18.93
CA ARG A 50 26.39 -5.15 19.73
C ARG A 50 26.55 -4.93 21.23
N GLU A 51 27.76 -5.11 21.74
CA GLU A 51 28.03 -4.86 23.16
C GLU A 51 27.98 -3.36 23.50
N THR A 52 28.38 -2.48 22.58
CA THR A 52 28.24 -1.01 22.75
C THR A 52 26.77 -0.61 22.77
N TRP A 53 25.96 -1.18 21.87
CA TRP A 53 24.51 -1.02 21.86
C TRP A 53 23.88 -1.49 23.17
N LYS A 54 24.27 -2.66 23.68
CA LYS A 54 23.77 -3.20 24.95
C LYS A 54 24.02 -2.23 26.11
N LYS A 55 25.24 -1.70 26.25
CA LYS A 55 25.55 -0.69 27.27
C LYS A 55 24.71 0.58 27.12
N ALA A 56 24.52 1.06 25.89
CA ALA A 56 23.68 2.23 25.63
C ALA A 56 22.21 1.98 25.99
N PHE A 57 21.70 0.79 25.68
CA PHE A 57 20.36 0.35 26.07
C PHE A 57 20.19 0.32 27.59
N ASP A 58 21.13 -0.29 28.32
CA ASP A 58 21.09 -0.35 29.78
C ASP A 58 21.01 1.06 30.40
N GLN A 59 21.77 2.02 29.85
CA GLN A 59 21.71 3.41 30.30
C GLN A 59 20.38 4.09 29.96
N VAL A 60 19.85 3.91 28.74
CA VAL A 60 18.54 4.46 28.36
C VAL A 60 17.45 3.95 29.29
N ARG A 61 17.48 2.67 29.65
CA ARG A 61 16.52 2.07 30.57
C ARG A 61 16.58 2.74 31.94
N HIS A 62 17.78 2.97 32.47
CA HIS A 62 17.96 3.64 33.74
C HIS A 62 17.42 5.09 33.71
N ASP A 63 17.74 5.83 32.64
CA ASP A 63 17.37 7.24 32.49
C ASP A 63 15.87 7.45 32.18
N THR A 64 15.18 6.39 31.78
CA THR A 64 13.75 6.42 31.47
C THR A 64 12.88 5.79 32.55
N ASP A 65 13.47 5.38 33.68
CA ASP A 65 12.71 4.85 34.81
C ASP A 65 11.71 5.89 35.34
N GLY A 66 10.46 5.47 35.51
CA GLY A 66 9.36 6.36 35.91
C GLY A 66 8.79 7.29 34.82
N ILE A 67 9.23 7.19 33.57
CA ILE A 67 8.63 7.91 32.43
C ILE A 67 7.45 7.10 31.88
N ASN A 68 6.27 7.74 31.77
CA ASN A 68 5.04 7.07 31.33
C ASN A 68 5.07 6.62 29.85
N HIS A 69 5.69 7.41 28.97
CA HIS A 69 5.74 7.13 27.53
C HIS A 69 7.17 7.30 27.02
N VAL A 70 7.72 6.23 26.45
CA VAL A 70 9.08 6.22 25.90
C VAL A 70 9.00 5.77 24.45
N PHE A 71 9.43 6.65 23.54
CA PHE A 71 9.59 6.32 22.14
C PHE A 71 11.04 5.97 21.88
N PHE A 72 11.28 4.69 21.58
CA PHE A 72 12.59 4.22 21.19
C PHE A 72 12.68 4.12 19.66
N SER A 73 13.41 5.04 19.04
CA SER A 73 13.60 5.08 17.59
C SER A 73 14.99 4.55 17.22
N MET A 74 15.03 3.49 16.43
CA MET A 74 16.24 2.90 15.85
C MET A 74 15.92 2.23 14.52
N HIS A 75 16.97 1.88 13.76
CA HIS A 75 16.83 0.90 12.69
C HIS A 75 16.89 -0.52 13.27
N SER A 76 16.00 -1.39 12.81
CA SER A 76 16.12 -2.83 13.07
C SER A 76 17.28 -3.44 12.29
N ILE A 77 17.59 -2.91 11.10
CA ILE A 77 18.74 -3.32 10.30
C ILE A 77 19.51 -2.13 9.76
N TYR A 78 20.83 -2.17 9.95
CA TYR A 78 21.75 -1.14 9.48
C TYR A 78 22.41 -1.60 8.17
N TYR A 79 22.66 -0.65 7.27
CA TYR A 79 23.38 -0.86 6.03
C TYR A 79 24.80 -0.26 6.12
N GLN A 80 25.82 -1.11 6.02
CA GLN A 80 27.21 -0.69 6.01
C GLN A 80 27.70 -0.48 4.58
N THR A 81 28.01 0.76 4.23
CA THR A 81 28.37 1.19 2.86
C THR A 81 29.64 0.56 2.32
N GLN A 82 30.66 0.37 3.18
CA GLN A 82 31.97 -0.14 2.78
C GLN A 82 31.90 -1.58 2.26
N ASN A 83 31.21 -2.45 2.99
CA ASN A 83 31.07 -3.87 2.66
C ASN A 83 29.75 -4.20 1.94
N ARG A 84 28.86 -3.22 1.83
CA ARG A 84 27.48 -3.36 1.32
C ARG A 84 26.72 -4.47 2.04
N GLU A 85 26.88 -4.53 3.35
CA GLU A 85 26.29 -5.57 4.18
C GLU A 85 25.19 -5.01 5.07
N PHE A 86 24.18 -5.85 5.30
CA PHE A 86 23.13 -5.59 6.27
C PHE A 86 23.45 -6.30 7.58
N PHE A 87 23.22 -5.63 8.70
CA PHE A 87 23.39 -6.26 10.02
C PHE A 87 22.47 -5.65 11.08
N THR A 88 22.17 -6.45 12.10
CA THR A 88 21.46 -6.03 13.30
C THR A 88 22.47 -5.56 14.34
N ALA A 89 22.29 -4.34 14.85
CA ALA A 89 23.18 -3.77 15.87
C ALA A 89 22.73 -4.10 17.30
N TYR A 90 21.45 -4.43 17.51
CA TYR A 90 20.91 -4.74 18.83
C TYR A 90 21.16 -6.20 19.22
N ALA A 91 21.24 -6.42 20.54
CA ALA A 91 21.17 -7.75 21.13
C ALA A 91 19.72 -8.04 21.54
N SER A 92 19.17 -9.18 21.12
CA SER A 92 17.75 -9.53 21.33
C SER A 92 17.38 -9.64 22.81
N ASP A 93 18.32 -10.07 23.65
CA ASP A 93 18.17 -10.13 25.11
C ASP A 93 17.95 -8.73 25.70
N ALA A 94 18.73 -7.74 25.26
CA ALA A 94 18.61 -6.37 25.75
C ALA A 94 17.23 -5.76 25.47
N LEU A 95 16.61 -6.07 24.32
CA LEU A 95 15.27 -5.56 24.01
C LEU A 95 14.18 -6.19 24.88
N SER A 96 14.31 -7.46 25.26
CA SER A 96 13.32 -8.13 26.11
C SER A 96 13.20 -7.53 27.52
N GLU A 97 14.24 -6.81 27.95
CA GLU A 97 14.28 -6.11 29.22
C GLU A 97 13.55 -4.76 29.18
N PHE A 98 13.31 -4.22 27.99
CA PHE A 98 12.40 -3.11 27.79
C PHE A 98 10.98 -3.66 27.76
N ALA A 99 10.10 -3.11 28.60
CA ALA A 99 8.67 -3.40 28.58
C ALA A 99 8.02 -2.75 27.33
N VAL A 100 8.44 -3.16 26.14
CA VAL A 100 7.97 -2.62 24.87
C VAL A 100 6.51 -3.02 24.66
N ASP A 101 5.65 -2.04 24.43
CA ASP A 101 4.23 -2.28 24.17
C ASP A 101 3.93 -2.51 22.69
N LYS A 102 4.60 -1.75 21.81
CA LYS A 102 4.31 -1.71 20.38
C LYS A 102 5.61 -1.62 19.58
N VAL A 103 5.69 -2.36 18.48
CA VAL A 103 6.77 -2.25 17.50
C VAL A 103 6.17 -1.65 16.23
N ILE A 104 6.73 -0.54 15.76
CA ILE A 104 6.23 0.18 14.59
C ILE A 104 7.38 0.40 13.61
N THR A 105 7.22 -0.06 12.38
CA THR A 105 8.11 0.26 11.26
C THR A 105 7.48 1.35 10.40
N LEU A 106 8.23 2.42 10.19
CA LEU A 106 7.84 3.50 9.30
C LEU A 106 8.36 3.22 7.89
N VAL A 107 7.47 3.24 6.90
CA VAL A 107 7.82 3.04 5.49
C VAL A 107 7.52 4.27 4.66
N ASP A 108 8.24 4.44 3.55
CA ASP A 108 8.06 5.55 2.63
C ASP A 108 8.26 5.09 1.18
N ASP A 109 7.95 5.97 0.24
CA ASP A 109 8.17 5.78 -1.19
C ASP A 109 9.68 5.72 -1.50
N ILE A 110 10.09 4.74 -2.32
CA ILE A 110 11.50 4.55 -2.66
C ILE A 110 12.16 5.77 -3.31
N TYR A 111 11.37 6.58 -4.04
CA TYR A 111 11.87 7.79 -4.69
C TYR A 111 12.16 8.90 -3.69
N ASP A 112 11.33 9.05 -2.66
CA ASP A 112 11.54 10.03 -1.59
C ASP A 112 12.70 9.58 -0.69
N CYS A 113 12.80 8.28 -0.39
CA CYS A 113 13.97 7.69 0.27
C CYS A 113 15.24 7.98 -0.52
N HIS A 114 15.25 7.69 -1.82
CA HIS A 114 16.40 7.94 -2.69
C HIS A 114 16.78 9.42 -2.74
N ALA A 115 15.81 10.33 -2.86
CA ALA A 115 16.06 11.77 -2.83
C ALA A 115 16.71 12.23 -1.52
N ARG A 116 16.23 11.74 -0.37
CA ARG A 116 16.80 12.08 0.95
C ARG A 116 18.19 11.47 1.15
N LEU A 117 18.45 10.27 0.63
CA LEU A 117 19.75 9.60 0.75
C LEU A 117 20.82 10.18 -0.19
N ARG A 118 20.42 10.99 -1.19
CA ARG A 118 21.30 11.65 -2.17
C ARG A 118 21.83 13.02 -1.73
N VAL A 119 21.33 13.59 -0.64
CA VAL A 119 21.84 14.87 -0.11
C VAL A 119 23.33 14.77 0.22
N ASP A 120 24.01 15.91 0.37
CA ASP A 120 25.42 15.95 0.73
C ASP A 120 25.70 15.16 2.03
N ASN A 121 26.74 14.32 2.01
CA ASN A 121 27.08 13.35 3.05
C ASN A 121 26.05 12.21 3.26
N GLY A 122 25.05 12.12 2.39
CA GLY A 122 24.14 10.99 2.33
C GLY A 122 24.82 9.70 1.84
N VAL A 123 24.28 8.56 2.25
CA VAL A 123 24.72 7.20 1.91
C VAL A 123 24.79 6.98 0.39
N MET A 124 23.97 7.72 -0.38
CA MET A 124 23.86 7.64 -1.83
C MET A 124 24.24 8.97 -2.52
N SER A 125 24.99 9.85 -1.84
CA SER A 125 25.36 11.17 -2.35
C SER A 125 26.02 11.14 -3.74
N ASP A 126 25.64 12.09 -4.59
CA ASP A 126 26.19 12.20 -5.95
C ASP A 126 27.69 12.52 -5.93
N SER A 127 28.14 13.34 -4.99
CA SER A 127 29.56 13.73 -4.86
C SER A 127 30.49 12.54 -4.60
N SER A 128 29.99 11.50 -3.92
CA SER A 128 30.71 10.24 -3.75
C SER A 128 30.73 9.42 -5.04
N ARG A 129 29.65 9.49 -5.84
CA ARG A 129 29.46 8.70 -7.05
C ARG A 129 30.14 9.27 -8.27
N GLU A 130 30.15 10.58 -8.46
CA GLU A 130 30.85 11.23 -9.57
C GLU A 130 32.35 10.94 -9.53
N ARG A 131 32.91 10.73 -8.33
CA ARG A 131 34.30 10.28 -8.15
C ARG A 131 34.53 8.83 -8.55
N VAL A 132 33.54 7.95 -8.33
CA VAL A 132 33.64 6.50 -8.56
C VAL A 132 33.22 6.11 -9.97
N PHE A 133 32.21 6.77 -10.54
CA PHE A 133 31.57 6.49 -11.82
C PHE A 133 31.64 7.74 -12.73
N PRO A 134 32.77 7.94 -13.43
CA PRO A 134 32.92 9.10 -14.32
C PRO A 134 31.99 9.00 -15.55
N ASP A 135 31.56 7.80 -15.93
CA ASP A 135 30.65 7.58 -17.05
C ASP A 135 29.18 7.86 -16.65
N PRO A 136 28.47 8.75 -17.36
CA PRO A 136 27.01 8.89 -17.32
C PRO A 136 26.21 7.60 -17.14
N HIS A 137 26.53 6.58 -17.93
CA HIS A 137 25.75 5.35 -17.96
C HIS A 137 25.95 4.50 -16.69
N GLU A 138 27.17 4.47 -16.17
CA GLU A 138 27.45 3.83 -14.89
C GLU A 138 26.72 4.53 -13.75
N ARG A 139 26.60 5.87 -13.79
CA ARG A 139 25.79 6.64 -12.82
C ARG A 139 24.31 6.29 -12.91
N ALA A 140 23.75 6.18 -14.11
CA ALA A 140 22.35 5.78 -14.29
C ALA A 140 22.08 4.38 -13.72
N ARG A 141 22.95 3.40 -14.04
CA ARG A 141 22.87 2.05 -13.45
C ARG A 141 23.02 2.06 -11.94
N ALA A 142 23.93 2.87 -11.40
CA ALA A 142 24.12 2.99 -9.96
C ALA A 142 22.88 3.57 -9.26
N ARG A 143 22.17 4.53 -9.86
CA ARG A 143 20.90 5.06 -9.32
C ARG A 143 19.79 4.01 -9.32
N ILE A 144 19.71 3.18 -10.36
CA ILE A 144 18.76 2.07 -10.39
C ILE A 144 19.10 1.02 -9.31
N ASN A 145 20.39 0.72 -9.13
CA ASN A 145 20.87 -0.15 -8.06
C ASN A 145 20.59 0.41 -6.66
N ASP A 146 20.51 1.73 -6.48
CA ASP A 146 20.05 2.30 -5.22
C ASP A 146 18.61 2.01 -4.93
N LEU A 147 17.74 2.11 -5.94
CA LEU A 147 16.33 1.76 -5.76
C LEU A 147 16.18 0.29 -5.35
N PHE A 148 16.95 -0.62 -5.94
CA PHE A 148 17.03 -2.01 -5.48
C PHE A 148 17.54 -2.11 -4.04
N THR A 149 18.59 -1.36 -3.68
CA THR A 149 19.16 -1.37 -2.33
C THR A 149 18.15 -0.85 -1.30
N ILE A 150 17.37 0.19 -1.63
CA ILE A 150 16.33 0.74 -0.76
C ILE A 150 15.17 -0.26 -0.60
N LEU A 151 14.72 -0.89 -1.69
CA LEU A 151 13.69 -1.94 -1.64
C LEU A 151 14.12 -3.12 -0.76
N ASP A 152 15.36 -3.56 -0.93
CA ASP A 152 15.96 -4.65 -0.16
C ASP A 152 16.13 -4.27 1.31
N TRP A 153 16.62 -3.05 1.59
CA TRP A 153 16.73 -2.53 2.95
C TRP A 153 15.36 -2.47 3.62
N ARG A 154 14.34 -1.90 2.98
CA ARG A 154 12.97 -1.85 3.52
C ARG A 154 12.43 -3.24 3.87
N SER A 155 12.66 -4.23 3.02
CA SER A 155 12.15 -5.59 3.25
C SER A 155 12.88 -6.26 4.40
N LYS A 156 14.20 -6.11 4.47
CA LYS A 156 14.99 -6.62 5.59
C LYS A 156 14.65 -5.92 6.90
N GLU A 157 14.37 -4.62 6.87
CA GLU A 157 13.90 -3.85 8.03
C GLU A 157 12.54 -4.35 8.52
N MET A 158 11.58 -4.59 7.61
CA MET A 158 10.28 -5.15 7.98
C MET A 158 10.41 -6.54 8.61
N ILE A 159 11.23 -7.43 8.02
CA ILE A 159 11.46 -8.79 8.55
C ILE A 159 12.15 -8.72 9.93
N ALA A 160 13.17 -7.90 10.09
CA ALA A 160 13.88 -7.77 11.35
C ALA A 160 12.97 -7.17 12.45
N ALA A 161 12.16 -6.17 12.12
CA ALA A 161 11.17 -5.61 13.05
C ALA A 161 10.07 -6.61 13.42
N GLU A 162 9.60 -7.43 12.49
CA GLU A 162 8.66 -8.52 12.76
C GLU A 162 9.27 -9.54 13.73
N GLN A 163 10.55 -9.90 13.54
CA GLN A 163 11.28 -10.77 14.47
C GLN A 163 11.40 -10.15 15.86
N ILE A 164 11.71 -8.85 15.97
CA ILE A 164 11.71 -8.14 17.25
C ILE A 164 10.35 -8.27 17.92
N ALA A 165 9.27 -7.96 17.19
CA ALA A 165 7.92 -8.04 17.73
C ALA A 165 7.54 -9.45 18.18
N SER A 166 7.93 -10.47 17.42
CA SER A 166 7.72 -11.88 17.75
C SER A 166 8.46 -12.29 19.03
N ILE A 167 9.73 -11.90 19.19
CA ILE A 167 10.52 -12.15 20.41
C ILE A 167 9.89 -11.47 21.63
N LEU A 168 9.34 -10.27 21.44
CA LEU A 168 8.68 -9.50 22.50
C LEU A 168 7.21 -9.94 22.73
N HIS A 169 6.69 -10.86 21.91
CA HIS A 169 5.28 -11.25 21.87
C HIS A 169 4.33 -10.05 21.72
N LYS A 170 4.71 -9.10 20.85
CA LYS A 170 3.94 -7.88 20.55
C LYS A 170 3.50 -7.85 19.09
N LYS A 171 2.46 -7.06 18.82
CA LYS A 171 2.00 -6.79 17.45
C LYS A 171 2.99 -5.84 16.76
N HIS A 172 3.38 -6.19 15.54
CA HIS A 172 4.16 -5.32 14.66
C HIS A 172 3.22 -4.54 13.77
N TYR A 173 3.41 -3.23 13.71
CA TYR A 173 2.70 -2.35 12.79
C TYR A 173 3.65 -1.80 11.74
N VAL A 174 3.24 -1.85 10.47
CA VAL A 174 3.88 -1.15 9.35
C VAL A 174 2.99 0.00 8.95
N ILE A 175 3.53 1.22 9.09
CA ILE A 175 2.79 2.46 8.83
C ILE A 175 3.60 3.32 7.86
N SER A 176 2.97 3.72 6.76
CA SER A 176 3.55 4.76 5.91
C SER A 176 3.68 6.08 6.64
N VAL A 177 4.80 6.79 6.46
CA VAL A 177 4.98 8.17 6.95
C VAL A 177 3.95 9.16 6.38
N LYS A 178 3.27 8.77 5.30
CA LYS A 178 2.20 9.56 4.65
C LYS A 178 0.79 9.20 5.15
N HIS A 179 0.65 8.29 6.11
CA HIS A 179 -0.59 8.20 6.88
C HIS A 179 -0.73 9.42 7.81
N PRO A 180 -1.97 9.84 8.12
CA PRO A 180 -2.21 10.88 9.12
C PRO A 180 -1.62 10.52 10.48
N LEU A 181 -1.10 11.53 11.18
CA LEU A 181 -0.66 11.41 12.58
C LEU A 181 -1.75 10.80 13.45
N LEU A 182 -3.02 11.11 13.18
CA LEU A 182 -4.16 10.55 13.89
C LEU A 182 -4.21 9.02 13.82
N VAL A 183 -3.83 8.41 12.69
CA VAL A 183 -3.78 6.93 12.58
C VAL A 183 -2.77 6.36 13.58
N ILE A 184 -1.60 6.99 13.70
CA ILE A 184 -0.51 6.53 14.57
C ILE A 184 -0.84 6.79 16.04
N THR A 185 -1.35 7.97 16.38
CA THR A 185 -1.75 8.28 17.76
C THR A 185 -2.86 7.34 18.21
N SER A 186 -3.84 7.05 17.37
CA SER A 186 -4.89 6.10 17.72
C SER A 186 -4.34 4.68 17.95
N ILE A 187 -3.42 4.20 17.10
CA ILE A 187 -2.75 2.90 17.30
C ILE A 187 -1.93 2.89 18.59
N LEU A 188 -1.29 4.01 18.95
CA LEU A 188 -0.44 4.11 20.14
C LEU A 188 -1.26 4.21 21.43
N GLU A 189 -2.31 5.01 21.46
CA GLU A 189 -3.08 5.37 22.65
C GLU A 189 -4.20 4.36 22.98
N HIS A 190 -4.69 3.62 22.00
CA HIS A 190 -5.81 2.69 22.19
C HIS A 190 -5.40 1.27 21.85
N ASP A 191 -5.36 0.40 22.86
CA ASP A 191 -5.07 -1.03 22.65
C ASP A 191 -6.23 -1.79 22.01
N SER A 192 -7.45 -1.22 22.06
CA SER A 192 -8.68 -1.83 21.55
C SER A 192 -9.19 -1.22 20.25
N ILE A 193 -8.43 -0.32 19.61
CA ILE A 193 -8.88 0.26 18.34
C ILE A 193 -8.79 -0.77 17.21
N ALA A 194 -9.86 -0.87 16.42
CA ALA A 194 -9.85 -1.69 15.24
C ALA A 194 -9.13 -0.98 14.09
N VAL A 195 -8.08 -1.60 13.56
CA VAL A 195 -7.35 -1.11 12.39
C VAL A 195 -7.96 -1.73 11.14
N VAL A 196 -8.40 -0.89 10.20
CA VAL A 196 -9.11 -1.31 8.99
C VAL A 196 -8.27 -1.03 7.76
N TYR A 197 -8.06 -2.04 6.94
CA TYR A 197 -7.40 -1.90 5.65
C TYR A 197 -8.41 -1.45 4.59
N VAL A 198 -8.18 -0.29 3.95
CA VAL A 198 -9.08 0.25 2.93
C VAL A 198 -8.56 -0.07 1.52
N SER A 199 -9.04 -1.18 0.97
CA SER A 199 -8.74 -1.67 -0.37
C SER A 199 -9.53 -0.91 -1.44
N HIS A 200 -8.89 -0.49 -2.53
CA HIS A 200 -9.54 0.29 -3.59
C HIS A 200 -8.78 0.24 -4.95
N PRO A 201 -9.44 0.47 -6.10
CA PRO A 201 -8.90 0.17 -7.43
C PRO A 201 -7.92 1.23 -7.99
N ILE A 202 -6.69 1.28 -7.48
CA ILE A 202 -5.66 2.28 -7.87
C ILE A 202 -5.36 2.21 -9.37
N THR A 203 -5.06 1.02 -9.89
CA THR A 203 -4.66 0.80 -11.29
C THR A 203 -5.74 1.27 -12.26
N GLN A 204 -7.01 1.01 -11.96
CA GLN A 204 -8.11 1.41 -12.82
C GLN A 204 -8.31 2.93 -12.83
N VAL A 205 -8.20 3.59 -11.68
CA VAL A 205 -8.24 5.06 -11.60
C VAL A 205 -7.11 5.70 -12.42
N ARG A 206 -5.93 5.09 -12.44
CA ARG A 206 -4.81 5.54 -13.29
C ARG A 206 -5.06 5.33 -14.77
N ARG A 207 -5.69 4.22 -15.16
CA ARG A 207 -6.10 3.99 -16.56
C ARG A 207 -7.04 5.09 -17.04
N LEU A 208 -7.98 5.55 -16.21
CA LEU A 208 -8.85 6.67 -16.56
C LEU A 208 -8.10 7.97 -16.83
N MET A 209 -7.10 8.28 -15.99
CA MET A 209 -6.23 9.44 -16.22
C MET A 209 -5.53 9.35 -17.59
N LYS A 210 -4.99 8.17 -17.94
CA LYS A 210 -4.34 7.92 -19.23
C LYS A 210 -5.34 8.00 -20.40
N SER A 211 -6.58 7.58 -20.20
CA SER A 211 -7.67 7.66 -21.19
C SER A 211 -8.32 9.05 -21.29
N LYS A 212 -7.72 10.11 -20.73
CA LYS A 212 -8.25 11.50 -20.73
C LYS A 212 -9.61 11.65 -20.04
N ARG A 213 -9.96 10.74 -19.12
CA ARG A 213 -11.15 10.80 -18.24
C ARG A 213 -10.76 11.34 -16.86
N SER A 214 -10.00 12.43 -16.81
CA SER A 214 -9.38 12.93 -15.57
C SER A 214 -10.42 13.40 -14.53
N ASP A 215 -11.54 13.98 -14.97
CA ASP A 215 -12.59 14.44 -14.04
C ASP A 215 -13.21 13.28 -13.26
N GLU A 216 -13.46 12.16 -13.94
CA GLU A 216 -13.99 10.95 -13.33
C GLU A 216 -12.96 10.32 -12.38
N ALA A 217 -11.70 10.22 -12.81
CA ALA A 217 -10.62 9.73 -11.95
C ALA A 217 -10.48 10.57 -10.68
N ASN A 218 -10.55 11.91 -10.79
CA ASN A 218 -10.48 12.82 -9.66
C ASN A 218 -11.70 12.70 -8.75
N ALA A 219 -12.90 12.52 -9.29
CA ALA A 219 -14.10 12.28 -8.50
C ALA A 219 -13.96 11.00 -7.63
N ILE A 220 -13.37 9.94 -8.18
CA ILE A 220 -13.15 8.68 -7.45
C ILE A 220 -12.08 8.85 -6.37
N LYS A 221 -10.96 9.52 -6.68
CA LYS A 221 -9.94 9.88 -5.70
C LYS A 221 -10.54 10.63 -4.51
N SER A 222 -11.43 11.58 -4.79
CA SER A 222 -12.15 12.33 -3.75
C SER A 222 -13.07 11.45 -2.90
N GLN A 223 -13.83 10.54 -3.50
CA GLN A 223 -14.69 9.60 -2.76
C GLN A 223 -13.88 8.69 -1.83
N ILE A 224 -12.75 8.17 -2.31
CA ILE A 224 -11.83 7.34 -1.51
C ILE A 224 -11.28 8.15 -0.33
N ALA A 225 -10.82 9.38 -0.60
CA ALA A 225 -10.30 10.26 0.43
C ALA A 225 -11.36 10.64 1.48
N GLU A 226 -12.61 10.87 1.06
CA GLU A 226 -13.73 11.14 1.97
C GLU A 226 -14.03 9.93 2.85
N LEU A 227 -14.13 8.74 2.28
CA LEU A 227 -14.32 7.50 3.04
C LEU A 227 -13.24 7.32 4.10
N ILE A 228 -11.97 7.47 3.72
CA ILE A 228 -10.84 7.33 4.65
C ILE A 228 -10.88 8.40 5.74
N LYS A 229 -11.22 9.64 5.41
CA LYS A 229 -11.38 10.73 6.39
C LYS A 229 -12.50 10.46 7.38
N GLU A 230 -13.64 9.94 6.93
CA GLU A 230 -14.76 9.59 7.80
C GLU A 230 -14.40 8.41 8.74
N LEU A 231 -13.67 7.41 8.24
CA LEU A 231 -13.18 6.30 9.07
C LEU A 231 -12.21 6.77 10.15
N ILE A 232 -11.28 7.68 9.82
CA ILE A 232 -10.25 8.16 10.74
C ILE A 232 -10.79 9.21 11.73
N ASN A 233 -11.68 10.11 11.29
CA ASN A 233 -12.21 11.20 12.12
C ASN A 233 -13.54 10.83 12.81
N GLY A 234 -13.97 9.58 12.73
CA GLY A 234 -15.21 9.10 13.36
C GLY A 234 -15.21 9.38 14.86
N LYS A 235 -16.38 9.77 15.40
CA LYS A 235 -16.52 10.33 16.76
C LYS A 235 -16.26 9.36 17.92
N GLU A 236 -16.01 8.08 17.66
CA GLU A 236 -16.02 7.06 18.71
C GLU A 236 -14.64 6.46 19.04
N ASP A 237 -13.56 6.83 18.36
CA ASP A 237 -12.20 6.25 18.56
C ASP A 237 -12.18 4.70 18.49
N ILE A 238 -13.14 4.11 17.77
CA ILE A 238 -13.30 2.65 17.64
C ILE A 238 -12.52 2.11 16.44
N VAL A 239 -12.37 2.92 15.40
CA VAL A 239 -11.78 2.49 14.12
C VAL A 239 -10.72 3.50 13.69
N THR A 240 -9.63 2.98 13.15
CA THR A 240 -8.68 3.74 12.34
C THR A 240 -8.43 3.04 11.02
N ALA A 241 -7.88 3.74 10.03
CA ALA A 241 -7.71 3.21 8.68
C ALA A 241 -6.28 3.32 8.17
N VAL A 242 -5.80 2.24 7.57
CA VAL A 242 -4.59 2.20 6.75
C VAL A 242 -4.95 1.89 5.30
N PHE A 243 -4.16 2.40 4.36
CA PHE A 243 -4.50 2.31 2.94
C PHE A 243 -3.26 2.30 2.03
N PRO A 244 -3.31 1.59 0.89
CA PRO A 244 -2.15 1.34 0.04
C PRO A 244 -1.58 2.60 -0.63
N THR A 245 -2.42 3.58 -0.97
CA THR A 245 -1.98 4.83 -1.62
C THR A 245 -1.10 5.74 -0.75
N SER A 246 -0.91 5.38 0.53
CA SER A 246 0.06 6.03 1.39
C SER A 246 1.51 5.73 0.98
N VAL A 247 1.77 4.65 0.22
CA VAL A 247 3.06 4.37 -0.45
C VAL A 247 2.78 4.00 -1.89
N ASP A 248 2.97 4.96 -2.79
CA ASP A 248 2.61 4.87 -4.19
C ASP A 248 3.84 4.96 -5.11
N GLU A 249 4.47 3.82 -5.35
CA GLU A 249 5.78 3.72 -5.96
C GLU A 249 5.79 3.07 -7.36
N LEU A 250 4.69 2.44 -7.81
CA LEU A 250 4.59 1.91 -9.18
C LEU A 250 4.19 3.01 -10.18
N ILE A 251 4.98 4.09 -10.25
CA ILE A 251 4.72 5.24 -11.13
C ILE A 251 5.57 5.23 -12.40
N ILE A 252 6.28 4.15 -12.71
CA ILE A 252 7.09 4.07 -13.94
C ILE A 252 6.17 3.92 -15.16
N GLN A 253 6.17 4.90 -16.07
CA GLN A 253 5.46 4.81 -17.34
C GLN A 253 6.13 3.77 -18.25
N LYS A 254 5.30 2.94 -18.88
CA LYS A 254 5.70 2.10 -20.01
C LYS A 254 5.02 2.65 -21.25
N GLU A 255 5.81 3.11 -22.20
CA GLU A 255 5.31 3.44 -23.52
C GLU A 255 4.91 2.13 -24.23
N GLU A 256 3.67 2.08 -24.72
CA GLU A 256 3.21 0.96 -25.53
C GLU A 256 3.85 1.04 -26.92
N GLY A 257 4.58 -0.01 -27.30
CA GLY A 257 5.10 -0.17 -28.67
C GLY A 257 6.55 0.27 -28.90
N SER A 258 7.24 0.87 -27.91
CA SER A 258 8.69 1.12 -28.00
C SER A 258 9.47 0.03 -27.26
N ALA A 259 10.49 -0.54 -27.93
CA ALA A 259 11.44 -1.48 -27.29
C ALA A 259 12.43 -0.75 -26.36
N ILE A 260 12.56 0.56 -26.54
CA ILE A 260 13.43 1.45 -25.78
C ILE A 260 12.53 2.58 -25.27
N CYS A 261 12.35 2.66 -23.96
CA CYS A 261 11.59 3.73 -23.33
C CYS A 261 12.53 4.44 -22.36
N ALA A 262 12.65 5.77 -22.50
CA ALA A 262 13.18 6.61 -21.44
C ALA A 262 12.07 6.76 -20.39
N PRO A 263 12.20 6.13 -19.21
CA PRO A 263 11.08 6.01 -18.30
C PRO A 263 10.81 7.34 -17.60
N VAL A 264 9.59 7.83 -17.78
CA VAL A 264 9.05 8.97 -17.05
C VAL A 264 8.27 8.45 -15.83
N LEU A 265 8.37 9.14 -14.70
CA LEU A 265 7.52 8.86 -13.56
C LEU A 265 6.17 9.56 -13.74
N ASP A 266 5.08 8.79 -13.69
CA ASP A 266 3.69 9.25 -13.56
C ASP A 266 3.52 10.09 -12.27
N GLU A 267 2.43 10.87 -12.23
CA GLU A 267 2.04 11.56 -11.00
C GLU A 267 1.65 10.57 -9.90
N ARG A 268 2.15 10.82 -8.68
CA ARG A 268 1.78 10.10 -7.47
C ARG A 268 0.29 10.33 -7.15
N TRP A 269 -0.32 9.37 -6.46
CA TRP A 269 -1.58 9.60 -5.77
C TRP A 269 -1.47 10.82 -4.84
N PRO A 270 -2.45 11.75 -4.86
CA PRO A 270 -2.39 12.94 -4.00
C PRO A 270 -2.31 12.58 -2.52
N LEU A 271 -1.59 13.38 -1.74
CA LEU A 271 -1.66 13.30 -0.29
C LEU A 271 -3.09 13.65 0.15
N MET A 272 -3.71 12.78 0.95
CA MET A 272 -5.10 12.98 1.40
C MET A 272 -5.22 14.05 2.49
N PHE A 273 -4.10 14.36 3.16
CA PHE A 273 -3.99 15.28 4.27
C PHE A 273 -2.78 16.21 4.06
N GLU A 274 -2.86 17.38 4.67
CA GLU A 274 -1.78 18.36 4.68
C GLU A 274 -0.53 17.80 5.38
N CYS A 275 0.66 18.19 4.92
CA CYS A 275 1.94 17.64 5.42
C CYS A 275 2.15 17.81 6.92
N ASP A 276 1.63 18.88 7.53
CA ASP A 276 1.70 19.14 8.98
C ASP A 276 0.88 18.14 9.82
N LYS A 277 0.00 17.37 9.17
CA LYS A 277 -0.80 16.29 9.76
C LYS A 277 -0.22 14.91 9.46
N LEU A 278 0.96 14.81 8.86
CA LEU A 278 1.64 13.57 8.50
C LEU A 278 2.98 13.45 9.25
N MET A 279 3.57 12.25 9.31
CA MET A 279 5.00 12.10 9.66
C MET A 279 5.92 12.38 8.46
N TYR A 280 5.34 12.69 7.31
CA TYR A 280 6.05 12.86 6.05
C TYR A 280 6.77 14.20 6.01
N VAL A 281 8.09 14.13 5.95
CA VAL A 281 8.95 15.28 5.65
C VAL A 281 9.31 15.27 4.18
N LYS A 282 8.80 16.24 3.42
CA LYS A 282 9.12 16.37 2.00
C LYS A 282 10.64 16.49 1.80
N PRO A 283 11.25 15.70 0.89
CA PRO A 283 12.68 15.85 0.59
C PRO A 283 13.03 17.28 0.14
N GLU A 284 14.19 17.80 0.57
CA GLU A 284 14.68 19.14 0.18
C GLU A 284 14.93 19.23 -1.33
N LEU A 285 15.59 18.20 -1.86
CA LEU A 285 15.70 17.99 -3.29
C LEU A 285 14.39 17.38 -3.76
N LEU A 286 13.70 18.04 -4.69
CA LEU A 286 12.66 17.33 -5.44
C LEU A 286 13.30 16.05 -5.98
N PRO A 287 12.63 14.89 -5.88
CA PRO A 287 13.15 13.66 -6.44
C PRO A 287 13.37 13.89 -7.93
N GLN A 288 14.61 14.20 -8.32
CA GLN A 288 15.03 14.08 -9.71
C GLN A 288 14.67 12.66 -10.09
N ASN A 289 13.98 12.50 -11.22
CA ASN A 289 13.64 11.19 -11.71
C ASN A 289 14.94 10.37 -11.72
N PRO A 290 15.09 9.35 -10.86
CA PRO A 290 16.33 8.58 -10.77
C PRO A 290 16.60 7.82 -12.07
N LEU A 291 15.58 7.78 -12.93
CA LEU A 291 15.55 7.20 -14.25
C LEU A 291 15.59 8.28 -15.37
N ASP A 292 15.88 9.54 -15.05
CA ASP A 292 16.15 10.59 -16.05
C ASP A 292 17.50 10.32 -16.73
N ILE A 293 17.42 9.49 -17.76
CA ILE A 293 18.57 9.12 -18.57
C ILE A 293 19.02 10.34 -19.36
N GLU A 294 18.11 11.10 -19.96
CA GLU A 294 18.46 12.24 -20.82
C GLU A 294 19.30 13.29 -20.08
N GLY A 295 18.89 13.69 -18.87
CA GLY A 295 19.67 14.58 -18.00
C GLY A 295 21.07 14.06 -17.64
N THR A 296 21.30 12.75 -17.81
CA THR A 296 22.58 12.10 -17.55
C THR A 296 23.51 12.10 -18.78
N TYR A 297 22.96 12.16 -20.01
CA TYR A 297 23.72 12.11 -21.28
C TYR A 297 24.05 13.48 -21.88
N TYR A 298 23.50 14.57 -21.36
CA TYR A 298 23.96 15.90 -21.72
C TYR A 298 25.30 16.19 -21.05
N GLY A 299 26.33 16.49 -21.86
CA GLY A 299 27.58 17.05 -21.34
C GLY A 299 27.35 18.40 -20.65
N ALA A 300 28.35 18.91 -19.93
CA ALA A 300 28.29 20.27 -19.37
C ALA A 300 28.09 21.37 -20.44
N ASP A 301 28.31 21.03 -21.71
CA ASP A 301 28.09 21.85 -22.90
C ASP A 301 26.72 21.61 -23.58
N GLY A 302 25.88 20.73 -23.04
CA GLY A 302 24.58 20.37 -23.59
C GLY A 302 24.63 19.48 -24.83
N SER A 303 25.78 18.92 -25.20
CA SER A 303 25.89 18.04 -26.37
C SER A 303 25.49 16.58 -26.04
N LEU A 304 24.67 15.97 -26.91
CA LEU A 304 24.20 14.59 -26.80
C LEU A 304 25.15 13.64 -27.54
N LYS A 305 25.67 12.60 -26.88
CA LYS A 305 26.51 11.56 -27.52
C LYS A 305 25.64 10.42 -28.09
N LEU A 306 25.18 10.57 -29.33
CA LEU A 306 24.14 9.74 -29.98
C LEU A 306 24.49 8.24 -30.13
N ASP A 307 25.73 7.86 -30.46
CA ASP A 307 26.00 6.47 -30.89
C ASP A 307 26.18 5.47 -29.72
N ALA A 308 26.56 5.96 -28.53
CA ALA A 308 26.60 5.16 -27.30
C ALA A 308 25.22 5.08 -26.64
N LEU A 309 24.36 6.06 -26.92
CA LEU A 309 23.05 6.25 -26.30
C LEU A 309 22.10 5.08 -26.60
N ASP A 310 22.03 4.58 -27.84
CA ASP A 310 21.02 3.57 -28.20
C ASP A 310 21.22 2.21 -27.51
N LYS A 311 22.47 1.71 -27.45
CA LYS A 311 22.77 0.43 -26.81
C LYS A 311 22.59 0.51 -25.29
N ASP A 312 23.01 1.62 -24.71
CA ASP A 312 22.91 1.84 -23.27
C ASP A 312 21.46 2.10 -22.85
N LEU A 313 20.69 2.86 -23.64
CA LEU A 313 19.26 3.06 -23.43
C LEU A 313 18.51 1.73 -23.46
N TYR A 314 18.85 0.83 -24.38
CA TYR A 314 18.25 -0.50 -24.40
C TYR A 314 18.55 -1.29 -23.12
N ALA A 315 19.80 -1.29 -22.66
CA ALA A 315 20.21 -1.99 -21.44
C ALA A 315 19.54 -1.41 -20.19
N VAL A 316 19.48 -0.08 -20.08
CA VAL A 316 18.82 0.62 -18.97
C VAL A 316 17.30 0.43 -19.03
N SER A 317 16.69 0.52 -20.22
CA SER A 317 15.26 0.25 -20.44
C SER A 317 14.90 -1.17 -20.01
N THR A 318 15.73 -2.16 -20.37
CA THR A 318 15.57 -3.57 -19.96
C THR A 318 15.66 -3.69 -18.44
N LEU A 319 16.69 -3.10 -17.82
CA LEU A 319 16.86 -3.14 -16.36
C LEU A 319 15.65 -2.52 -15.63
N ILE A 320 15.07 -1.46 -16.18
CA ILE A 320 13.94 -0.78 -15.55
C ILE A 320 12.63 -1.53 -15.77
N ASN A 321 12.31 -1.87 -17.01
CA ASN A 321 11.02 -2.46 -17.37
C ASN A 321 10.90 -3.94 -16.99
N ASP A 322 11.99 -4.70 -17.11
CA ASP A 322 11.97 -6.14 -16.95
C ASP A 322 12.51 -6.61 -15.59
N VAL A 323 13.19 -5.73 -14.85
CA VAL A 323 13.73 -6.05 -13.51
C VAL A 323 13.16 -5.11 -12.44
N LEU A 324 13.49 -3.82 -12.47
CA LEU A 324 13.14 -2.89 -11.39
C LEU A 324 11.63 -2.79 -11.19
N ARG A 325 10.87 -2.60 -12.28
CA ARG A 325 9.42 -2.43 -12.20
C ARG A 325 8.71 -3.68 -11.66
N PRO A 326 8.99 -4.90 -12.15
CA PRO A 326 8.47 -6.12 -11.52
C PRO A 326 8.89 -6.28 -10.06
N THR A 327 10.14 -5.91 -9.71
CA THR A 327 10.56 -5.91 -8.30
C THR A 327 9.74 -4.94 -7.47
N ILE A 328 9.53 -3.70 -7.92
CA ILE A 328 8.67 -2.72 -7.24
C ILE A 328 7.26 -3.29 -7.05
N ALA A 329 6.67 -3.89 -8.09
CA ALA A 329 5.35 -4.52 -8.00
C ALA A 329 5.31 -5.60 -6.91
N ASN A 330 6.26 -6.55 -6.91
CA ASN A 330 6.32 -7.60 -5.90
C ASN A 330 6.48 -7.05 -4.46
N HIS A 331 7.22 -5.95 -4.29
CA HIS A 331 7.36 -5.31 -2.99
C HIS A 331 6.10 -4.57 -2.56
N ILE A 332 5.34 -4.00 -3.49
CA ILE A 332 4.02 -3.43 -3.23
C ILE A 332 3.08 -4.54 -2.76
N ASP A 333 2.99 -5.64 -3.49
CA ASP A 333 2.09 -6.76 -3.17
C ASP A 333 2.41 -7.34 -1.78
N SER A 334 3.71 -7.58 -1.51
CA SER A 334 4.18 -8.06 -0.20
C SER A 334 3.84 -7.08 0.94
N ARG A 335 4.03 -5.77 0.71
CA ARG A 335 3.68 -4.73 1.67
C ARG A 335 2.17 -4.68 1.90
N ASP A 336 1.37 -4.72 0.84
CA ASP A 336 -0.09 -4.60 0.94
C ASP A 336 -0.69 -5.83 1.64
N HIS A 337 -0.15 -7.03 1.40
CA HIS A 337 -0.43 -8.21 2.21
C HIS A 337 -0.06 -8.02 3.68
N TYR A 338 1.09 -7.41 3.97
CA TYR A 338 1.47 -7.08 5.35
C TYR A 338 0.49 -6.10 6.01
N LEU A 339 0.03 -5.08 5.25
CA LEU A 339 -0.98 -4.14 5.73
C LEU A 339 -2.31 -4.84 6.01
N VAL A 340 -2.73 -5.79 5.19
CA VAL A 340 -3.91 -6.63 5.44
C VAL A 340 -3.70 -7.50 6.69
N ASP A 341 -2.50 -8.04 6.91
CA ASP A 341 -2.16 -8.93 8.02
C ASP A 341 -2.21 -8.24 9.38
N GLN A 342 -1.77 -7.00 9.48
CA GLN A 342 -1.84 -6.22 10.72
C GLN A 342 -3.25 -5.71 11.05
N CYS A 343 -4.16 -5.65 10.07
CA CYS A 343 -5.49 -5.11 10.27
C CYS A 343 -6.46 -6.12 10.86
N ASP A 344 -7.46 -5.62 11.57
CA ASP A 344 -8.52 -6.41 12.20
C ASP A 344 -9.66 -6.68 11.22
N ALA A 345 -9.88 -5.77 10.25
CA ALA A 345 -10.86 -5.94 9.17
C ALA A 345 -10.38 -5.33 7.84
N ILE A 346 -11.06 -5.70 6.76
CA ILE A 346 -10.86 -5.15 5.42
C ILE A 346 -12.13 -4.46 4.93
N CYS A 347 -11.98 -3.24 4.43
CA CYS A 347 -13.02 -2.44 3.80
C CYS A 347 -12.67 -2.29 2.31
N VAL A 348 -13.43 -2.96 1.45
CA VAL A 348 -13.22 -2.99 0.01
C VAL A 348 -14.14 -1.98 -0.66
N PHE A 349 -13.55 -0.96 -1.28
CA PHE A 349 -14.27 0.08 -2.00
C PHE A 349 -14.11 -0.09 -3.51
N ARG A 350 -15.23 -0.32 -4.20
CA ARG A 350 -15.31 -0.47 -5.68
C ARG A 350 -14.38 -1.58 -6.21
N PRO A 351 -14.54 -2.85 -5.78
CA PRO A 351 -13.73 -3.96 -6.31
C PRO A 351 -13.93 -4.14 -7.82
N TYR A 352 -15.11 -3.78 -8.30
CA TYR A 352 -15.41 -3.61 -9.71
C TYR A 352 -15.42 -2.14 -10.05
N PHE A 353 -14.70 -1.77 -11.10
CA PHE A 353 -14.63 -0.40 -11.56
C PHE A 353 -14.61 -0.36 -13.08
N ASP A 354 -15.49 0.47 -13.67
CA ASP A 354 -15.64 0.61 -15.12
C ASP A 354 -15.88 -0.75 -15.82
N GLY A 355 -16.54 -1.69 -15.12
CA GLY A 355 -16.79 -3.05 -15.60
C GLY A 355 -15.61 -4.02 -15.46
N ASN A 356 -14.47 -3.56 -14.95
CA ASN A 356 -13.29 -4.38 -14.73
C ASN A 356 -13.18 -4.75 -13.25
N TYR A 357 -12.86 -6.00 -12.97
CA TYR A 357 -12.49 -6.42 -11.62
C TYR A 357 -11.06 -5.96 -11.30
N SER A 358 -10.84 -5.40 -10.12
CA SER A 358 -9.52 -4.91 -9.73
C SER A 358 -8.64 -6.04 -9.21
N THR A 359 -7.59 -6.36 -9.97
CA THR A 359 -6.64 -7.44 -9.63
C THR A 359 -6.02 -7.26 -8.25
N GLY A 360 -5.51 -6.07 -7.92
CA GLY A 360 -4.91 -5.82 -6.60
C GLY A 360 -5.91 -5.99 -5.45
N VAL A 361 -7.12 -5.44 -5.59
CA VAL A 361 -8.21 -5.66 -4.62
C VAL A 361 -8.54 -7.14 -4.46
N SER A 362 -8.55 -7.89 -5.56
CA SER A 362 -8.78 -9.34 -5.51
C SER A 362 -7.68 -10.09 -4.78
N GLU A 363 -6.42 -9.74 -5.02
CA GLU A 363 -5.26 -10.36 -4.38
C GLU A 363 -5.29 -10.12 -2.87
N GLU A 364 -5.66 -8.91 -2.45
CA GLU A 364 -5.84 -8.57 -1.03
C GLU A 364 -6.96 -9.39 -0.36
N ILE A 365 -8.10 -9.59 -1.04
CA ILE A 365 -9.21 -10.43 -0.55
C ILE A 365 -8.80 -11.91 -0.49
N GLU A 366 -8.13 -12.42 -1.53
CA GLU A 366 -7.69 -13.82 -1.59
C GLU A 366 -6.61 -14.11 -0.54
N HIS A 367 -5.67 -13.19 -0.31
CA HIS A 367 -4.66 -13.31 0.73
C HIS A 367 -5.30 -13.41 2.11
N ARG A 368 -6.23 -12.50 2.44
CA ARG A 368 -7.02 -12.54 3.67
C ARG A 368 -7.79 -13.86 3.82
N THR A 369 -8.36 -14.38 2.73
CA THR A 369 -9.11 -15.65 2.75
C THR A 369 -8.20 -16.86 2.89
N THR A 370 -7.03 -16.83 2.25
CA THR A 370 -6.01 -17.89 2.34
C THR A 370 -5.52 -18.06 3.77
N ARG A 371 -5.28 -16.97 4.50
CA ARG A 371 -4.88 -17.04 5.93
C ARG A 371 -5.87 -17.80 6.80
N PHE A 372 -7.17 -17.55 6.61
CA PHE A 372 -8.21 -18.29 7.30
C PHE A 372 -8.24 -19.77 6.88
N ARG A 373 -8.18 -20.05 5.57
CA ARG A 373 -8.14 -21.45 5.06
C ARG A 373 -6.93 -22.24 5.57
N CYS A 374 -5.80 -21.57 5.78
CA CYS A 374 -4.58 -22.15 6.33
C CYS A 374 -4.59 -22.28 7.87
N GLY A 375 -5.64 -21.81 8.55
CA GLY A 375 -5.74 -21.85 10.02
C GLY A 375 -4.78 -20.89 10.72
N ILE A 376 -4.23 -19.90 10.02
CA ILE A 376 -3.41 -18.84 10.63
C ILE A 376 -4.31 -17.94 11.47
N ASP A 377 -5.48 -17.58 10.94
CA ASP A 377 -6.51 -16.82 11.64
C ASP A 377 -7.60 -17.81 12.10
N ASN A 378 -7.95 -17.77 13.40
CA ASN A 378 -8.99 -18.66 13.96
C ASN A 378 -10.40 -18.32 13.44
N ILE A 379 -10.62 -17.04 13.11
CA ILE A 379 -11.88 -16.49 12.61
C ILE A 379 -11.54 -15.65 11.38
N PRO A 380 -12.36 -15.71 10.32
CA PRO A 380 -12.07 -14.96 9.10
C PRO A 380 -12.24 -13.46 9.38
N LYS A 381 -11.20 -12.65 9.16
CA LYS A 381 -11.22 -11.19 9.39
C LYS A 381 -12.41 -10.54 8.70
N PRO A 382 -13.25 -9.73 9.37
CA PRO A 382 -14.41 -9.12 8.73
C PRO A 382 -14.05 -8.42 7.41
N CYS A 383 -14.85 -8.65 6.36
CA CYS A 383 -14.65 -8.07 5.03
C CYS A 383 -15.93 -7.37 4.59
N ILE A 384 -15.87 -6.05 4.44
CA ILE A 384 -17.01 -5.25 4.00
C ILE A 384 -16.75 -4.76 2.60
N VAL A 385 -17.61 -5.15 1.67
CA VAL A 385 -17.48 -4.81 0.26
C VAL A 385 -18.55 -3.81 -0.13
N TYR A 386 -18.13 -2.63 -0.57
CA TYR A 386 -19.02 -1.64 -1.16
C TYR A 386 -18.77 -1.52 -2.67
N CYS A 387 -19.78 -1.89 -3.46
CA CYS A 387 -19.78 -1.71 -4.90
C CYS A 387 -20.95 -0.76 -5.28
N PRO A 388 -20.67 0.42 -5.85
CA PRO A 388 -21.69 1.33 -6.35
C PRO A 388 -22.63 0.61 -7.33
N PRO A 389 -23.95 0.91 -7.28
CA PRO A 389 -24.93 0.34 -8.21
C PRO A 389 -24.54 0.47 -9.69
N ASP A 390 -23.92 1.58 -10.07
CA ASP A 390 -23.45 1.84 -11.43
C ASP A 390 -22.35 0.87 -11.89
N ASP A 391 -21.38 0.59 -11.02
CA ASP A 391 -20.29 -0.36 -11.34
C ASP A 391 -20.85 -1.77 -11.49
N LEU A 392 -21.70 -2.17 -10.55
CA LEU A 392 -22.31 -3.49 -10.55
C LEU A 392 -23.21 -3.70 -11.78
N ALA A 393 -24.00 -2.68 -12.14
CA ALA A 393 -24.79 -2.67 -13.37
C ALA A 393 -23.91 -2.84 -14.61
N LYS A 394 -22.77 -2.13 -14.67
CA LYS A 394 -21.85 -2.21 -15.81
C LYS A 394 -21.20 -3.59 -15.94
N VAL A 395 -20.74 -4.18 -14.84
CA VAL A 395 -20.18 -5.56 -14.84
C VAL A 395 -21.21 -6.56 -15.35
N ARG A 396 -22.44 -6.47 -14.84
CA ARG A 396 -23.52 -7.40 -15.24
C ARG A 396 -23.91 -7.23 -16.70
N LEU A 397 -23.88 -6.01 -17.23
CA LEU A 397 -24.09 -5.77 -18.66
C LEU A 397 -22.97 -6.34 -19.52
N LEU A 398 -21.70 -6.12 -19.16
CA LEU A 398 -20.58 -6.69 -19.88
C LEU A 398 -20.67 -8.21 -19.91
N TYR A 399 -20.96 -8.82 -18.77
CA TYR A 399 -21.16 -10.25 -18.67
C TYR A 399 -22.34 -10.75 -19.52
N LEU A 400 -23.47 -10.04 -19.49
CA LEU A 400 -24.62 -10.36 -20.35
C LEU A 400 -24.25 -10.26 -21.84
N LEU A 401 -23.43 -9.28 -22.23
CA LEU A 401 -22.98 -9.14 -23.62
C LEU A 401 -22.02 -10.26 -24.03
N GLU A 402 -21.11 -10.68 -23.15
CA GLU A 402 -20.21 -11.83 -23.37
C GLU A 402 -21.02 -13.12 -23.61
N LEU A 403 -22.04 -13.39 -22.78
CA LEU A 403 -22.93 -14.53 -22.98
C LEU A 403 -23.67 -14.47 -24.32
N VAL A 404 -24.12 -13.29 -24.73
CA VAL A 404 -24.81 -13.12 -26.02
C VAL A 404 -23.82 -13.23 -27.19
N GLU A 405 -22.58 -12.77 -27.04
CA GLU A 405 -21.50 -12.93 -28.02
C GLU A 405 -21.23 -14.41 -28.31
N GLU A 406 -21.15 -15.23 -27.27
CA GLU A 406 -20.95 -16.68 -27.36
C GLU A 406 -22.10 -17.36 -28.13
N GLU A 407 -23.35 -16.94 -27.88
CA GLU A 407 -24.55 -17.54 -28.48
C GLU A 407 -24.85 -17.04 -29.91
N THR A 408 -24.51 -15.79 -30.22
CA THR A 408 -24.95 -15.12 -31.47
C THR A 408 -23.83 -14.75 -32.42
N SER A 409 -22.56 -14.95 -32.04
CA SER A 409 -21.37 -14.48 -32.78
C SER A 409 -21.36 -12.96 -33.06
N THR A 410 -22.24 -12.18 -32.41
CA THR A 410 -22.36 -10.74 -32.60
C THR A 410 -21.52 -10.01 -31.56
N LYS A 411 -20.51 -9.25 -31.97
CA LYS A 411 -19.66 -8.47 -31.06
C LYS A 411 -20.31 -7.16 -30.65
N PHE A 412 -20.19 -6.81 -29.37
CA PHE A 412 -20.65 -5.56 -28.81
C PHE A 412 -19.47 -4.66 -28.42
N SER A 413 -19.71 -3.36 -28.47
CA SER A 413 -18.74 -2.33 -28.14
C SER A 413 -19.01 -1.71 -26.78
N THR A 414 -18.03 -0.97 -26.24
CA THR A 414 -18.22 -0.15 -25.05
C THR A 414 -19.32 0.90 -25.21
N ALA A 415 -19.55 1.39 -26.42
CA ALA A 415 -20.66 2.30 -26.72
C ALA A 415 -22.03 1.62 -26.55
N ASP A 416 -22.11 0.31 -26.82
CA ASP A 416 -23.35 -0.46 -26.65
C ASP A 416 -23.68 -0.63 -25.17
N VAL A 417 -22.67 -0.89 -24.33
CA VAL A 417 -22.81 -0.91 -22.87
C VAL A 417 -23.36 0.42 -22.35
N THR A 418 -22.79 1.55 -22.79
CA THR A 418 -23.24 2.88 -22.35
C THR A 418 -24.69 3.13 -22.71
N LYS A 419 -25.10 2.81 -23.96
CA LYS A 419 -26.51 2.93 -24.39
C LYS A 419 -27.45 2.07 -23.56
N MET A 420 -27.03 0.84 -23.21
CA MET A 420 -27.83 -0.05 -22.37
C MET A 420 -27.97 0.49 -20.94
N ILE A 421 -26.91 1.07 -20.36
CA ILE A 421 -27.00 1.74 -19.04
C ILE A 421 -27.97 2.92 -19.09
N GLU A 422 -27.86 3.79 -20.10
CA GLU A 422 -28.74 4.95 -20.27
C GLU A 422 -30.20 4.50 -20.45
N THR A 423 -30.42 3.46 -21.26
CA THR A 423 -31.74 2.87 -21.47
C THR A 423 -32.31 2.30 -20.17
N ALA A 424 -31.50 1.55 -19.42
CA ALA A 424 -31.93 0.96 -18.16
C ALA A 424 -32.24 2.02 -17.10
N ARG A 425 -31.49 3.13 -17.02
CA ARG A 425 -31.77 4.23 -16.08
C ARG A 425 -33.15 4.86 -16.29
N ASN A 426 -33.64 4.86 -17.53
CA ASN A 426 -34.98 5.35 -17.87
C ASN A 426 -36.09 4.34 -17.49
N ASP A 427 -35.74 3.11 -17.13
CA ASP A 427 -36.65 2.07 -16.64
C ASP A 427 -36.22 1.62 -15.24
N SER A 428 -36.89 2.17 -14.22
CA SER A 428 -36.58 1.91 -12.81
C SER A 428 -36.53 0.41 -12.44
N GLN A 429 -37.34 -0.43 -13.08
CA GLN A 429 -37.34 -1.87 -12.83
C GLN A 429 -36.10 -2.53 -13.46
N THR A 430 -35.79 -2.20 -14.71
CA THR A 430 -34.58 -2.70 -15.38
C THR A 430 -33.32 -2.24 -14.65
N TRP A 431 -33.27 -0.97 -14.21
CA TRP A 431 -32.19 -0.45 -13.39
C TRP A 431 -32.04 -1.21 -12.07
N PHE A 432 -33.15 -1.46 -11.37
CA PHE A 432 -33.15 -2.24 -10.13
C PHE A 432 -32.55 -3.63 -10.33
N ARG A 433 -32.91 -4.32 -11.43
CA ARG A 433 -32.38 -5.64 -11.76
C ARG A 433 -30.88 -5.58 -12.04
N LEU A 434 -30.42 -4.59 -12.80
CA LEU A 434 -29.00 -4.39 -13.07
C LEU A 434 -28.19 -4.17 -11.81
N ARG A 435 -28.71 -3.46 -10.81
CA ARG A 435 -27.97 -3.23 -9.56
C ARG A 435 -28.11 -4.33 -8.51
N ASN A 436 -29.19 -5.12 -8.51
CA ASN A 436 -29.47 -6.05 -7.40
C ASN A 436 -29.57 -7.55 -7.78
N LEU A 437 -29.98 -7.92 -9.01
CA LEU A 437 -30.16 -9.34 -9.40
C LEU A 437 -29.03 -9.91 -10.27
N GLN A 438 -28.77 -11.22 -10.18
CA GLN A 438 -27.74 -11.87 -11.00
C GLN A 438 -28.20 -11.96 -12.46
N PRO A 439 -27.27 -11.98 -13.44
CA PRO A 439 -27.60 -12.17 -14.86
C PRO A 439 -28.46 -13.41 -15.14
N GLU A 440 -28.31 -14.48 -14.36
CA GLU A 440 -29.16 -15.68 -14.46
C GLU A 440 -30.65 -15.45 -14.18
N ASP A 441 -30.97 -14.40 -13.42
CA ASP A 441 -32.34 -14.03 -13.08
C ASP A 441 -33.05 -13.26 -14.21
N TRP A 442 -32.36 -13.04 -15.34
CA TRP A 442 -32.89 -12.28 -16.48
C TRP A 442 -33.65 -13.18 -17.45
N GLU A 443 -34.90 -12.80 -17.75
CA GLU A 443 -35.70 -13.50 -18.74
C GLU A 443 -35.33 -13.05 -20.16
N GLY A 444 -35.26 -13.98 -21.12
CA GLY A 444 -34.84 -13.69 -22.50
C GLY A 444 -35.63 -12.56 -23.19
N GLU A 445 -36.92 -12.41 -22.89
CA GLU A 445 -37.75 -11.33 -23.43
C GLU A 445 -37.37 -9.95 -22.85
N GLN A 446 -36.97 -9.89 -21.57
CA GLN A 446 -36.52 -8.65 -20.93
C GLN A 446 -35.16 -8.22 -21.48
N VAL A 447 -34.25 -9.19 -21.62
CA VAL A 447 -32.96 -8.96 -22.27
C VAL A 447 -33.20 -8.43 -23.69
N LYS A 448 -34.02 -9.13 -24.49
CA LYS A 448 -34.34 -8.69 -25.85
C LYS A 448 -34.91 -7.27 -25.90
N LYS A 449 -35.82 -6.91 -24.98
CA LYS A 449 -36.34 -5.53 -24.87
C LYS A 449 -35.26 -4.52 -24.52
N LEU A 450 -34.36 -4.84 -23.58
CA LEU A 450 -33.25 -3.95 -23.23
C LEU A 450 -32.34 -3.70 -24.44
N PHE A 451 -31.96 -4.75 -25.18
CA PHE A 451 -31.17 -4.61 -26.40
C PHE A 451 -31.91 -3.80 -27.47
N GLN A 452 -33.19 -4.10 -27.72
CA GLN A 452 -34.01 -3.35 -28.68
C GLN A 452 -34.14 -1.87 -28.33
N ASN A 453 -34.39 -1.57 -27.05
CA ASN A 453 -34.52 -0.19 -26.56
C ASN A 453 -33.18 0.56 -26.62
N ALA A 454 -32.05 -0.14 -26.44
CA ALA A 454 -30.72 0.40 -26.66
C ALA A 454 -30.34 0.53 -28.16
N GLY A 455 -31.24 0.15 -29.08
CA GLY A 455 -31.02 0.19 -30.52
C GLY A 455 -30.13 -0.93 -31.06
N LEU A 456 -29.90 -1.98 -30.28
CA LEU A 456 -29.06 -3.13 -30.62
C LEU A 456 -29.91 -4.24 -31.23
N LYS A 457 -29.49 -4.75 -32.40
CA LYS A 457 -30.18 -5.84 -33.09
C LYS A 457 -29.60 -7.17 -32.60
N VAL A 458 -30.34 -7.86 -31.74
CA VAL A 458 -29.99 -9.21 -31.26
C VAL A 458 -31.15 -10.16 -31.50
N GLN A 459 -30.84 -11.34 -32.06
CA GLN A 459 -31.78 -12.46 -32.14
C GLN A 459 -31.37 -13.51 -31.11
N LEU A 460 -32.01 -13.50 -29.94
CA LEU A 460 -31.85 -14.55 -28.93
C LEU A 460 -32.75 -15.73 -29.29
N ALA A 461 -32.16 -16.94 -29.42
CA ALA A 461 -32.87 -18.15 -29.84
C ALA A 461 -33.46 -18.98 -28.69
N GLY A 462 -33.33 -18.55 -27.42
CA GLY A 462 -33.80 -19.33 -26.28
C GLY A 462 -33.58 -18.65 -24.92
N LYS A 463 -33.77 -19.42 -23.84
CA LYS A 463 -33.32 -19.03 -22.50
C LYS A 463 -31.80 -19.10 -22.45
N ILE A 464 -31.17 -18.14 -21.78
CA ILE A 464 -29.75 -18.22 -21.42
C ILE A 464 -29.63 -19.36 -20.38
N GLU A 465 -29.07 -20.51 -20.78
CA GLU A 465 -29.02 -21.69 -19.91
C GLU A 465 -27.89 -21.61 -18.86
N LYS A 466 -28.15 -22.17 -17.67
CA LYS A 466 -27.25 -22.17 -16.49
C LYS A 466 -25.84 -22.77 -16.73
N GLY A 467 -25.60 -23.44 -17.86
CA GLY A 467 -24.33 -24.14 -18.13
C GLY A 467 -23.15 -23.24 -18.49
N ALA A 468 -23.39 -22.00 -18.94
CA ALA A 468 -22.33 -21.08 -19.38
C ALA A 468 -21.60 -20.36 -18.22
N LEU A 469 -22.19 -20.34 -17.01
CA LEU A 469 -21.72 -19.56 -15.85
C LEU A 469 -20.44 -20.06 -15.18
N GLY A 470 -20.06 -21.31 -15.42
CA GLY A 470 -18.97 -21.97 -14.68
C GLY A 470 -17.55 -21.66 -15.16
N LYS A 471 -17.31 -20.64 -16.00
CA LYS A 471 -15.98 -20.43 -16.64
C LYS A 471 -15.34 -19.06 -16.42
N THR A 472 -16.04 -18.10 -15.82
CA THR A 472 -15.50 -16.74 -15.64
C THR A 472 -14.91 -16.60 -14.23
N PRO A 473 -13.58 -16.46 -14.08
CA PRO A 473 -12.91 -16.52 -12.77
C PRO A 473 -13.48 -15.51 -11.76
N GLY A 474 -13.76 -14.27 -12.19
CA GLY A 474 -14.23 -13.21 -11.29
C GLY A 474 -15.64 -13.42 -10.70
N LEU A 475 -16.51 -14.19 -11.37
CA LEU A 475 -17.85 -14.52 -10.89
C LEU A 475 -17.86 -15.82 -10.07
N GLN A 476 -16.97 -16.78 -10.37
CA GLN A 476 -16.76 -17.95 -9.53
C GLN A 476 -16.30 -17.56 -8.12
N HIS A 477 -15.35 -16.62 -8.02
CA HIS A 477 -14.96 -16.04 -6.73
C HIS A 477 -16.15 -15.32 -6.08
N MET A 478 -16.95 -14.57 -6.84
CA MET A 478 -18.14 -13.90 -6.30
C MET A 478 -19.19 -14.89 -5.78
N THR A 479 -19.49 -15.99 -6.49
CA THR A 479 -20.45 -17.01 -6.03
C THR A 479 -19.90 -17.88 -4.92
N GLN A 480 -18.63 -18.26 -4.96
CA GLN A 480 -18.01 -19.07 -3.91
C GLN A 480 -17.84 -18.24 -2.63
N ASP A 481 -17.39 -16.99 -2.73
CA ASP A 481 -17.31 -16.10 -1.59
C ASP A 481 -18.71 -15.72 -1.12
N TYR A 482 -19.68 -15.44 -2.00
CA TYR A 482 -21.05 -15.13 -1.57
C TYR A 482 -21.77 -16.32 -0.92
N GLU A 483 -21.58 -17.56 -1.41
CA GLU A 483 -22.10 -18.78 -0.78
C GLU A 483 -21.38 -19.08 0.53
N PHE A 484 -20.05 -18.96 0.57
CA PHE A 484 -19.24 -19.09 1.78
C PHE A 484 -19.58 -18.02 2.82
N TRP A 485 -19.79 -16.78 2.40
CA TRP A 485 -20.23 -15.68 3.25
C TRP A 485 -21.69 -15.83 3.65
N ASN A 486 -22.59 -16.37 2.83
CA ASN A 486 -23.96 -16.69 3.26
C ASN A 486 -24.00 -17.88 4.22
N GLU A 487 -23.08 -18.84 4.11
CA GLU A 487 -22.94 -19.95 5.05
C GLU A 487 -22.32 -19.49 6.38
N ILE A 488 -21.31 -18.61 6.33
CA ILE A 488 -20.72 -18.00 7.52
C ILE A 488 -21.68 -16.99 8.13
N LEU A 489 -22.33 -16.15 7.32
CA LEU A 489 -23.38 -15.24 7.78
C LEU A 489 -24.51 -16.07 8.35
N SER A 490 -25.02 -17.15 7.76
CA SER A 490 -26.09 -17.92 8.41
C SER A 490 -25.67 -18.48 9.77
N ARG A 491 -24.43 -18.98 9.90
CA ARG A 491 -23.88 -19.48 11.17
C ARG A 491 -23.60 -18.38 12.21
N VAL A 492 -23.15 -17.19 11.78
CA VAL A 492 -22.88 -16.03 12.65
C VAL A 492 -24.18 -15.27 12.96
N VAL A 493 -25.13 -15.24 12.03
CA VAL A 493 -26.48 -14.69 12.17
C VAL A 493 -27.23 -15.50 13.20
N ASP A 494 -27.13 -16.82 13.23
CA ASP A 494 -27.79 -17.63 14.28
C ASP A 494 -27.28 -17.31 15.70
N ASP A 495 -26.02 -16.87 15.87
CA ASP A 495 -25.43 -16.48 17.16
C ASP A 495 -25.49 -14.95 17.46
N CYS A 496 -25.58 -14.10 16.43
CA CYS A 496 -25.56 -12.63 16.55
C CYS A 496 -26.87 -11.92 16.18
N PHE A 497 -27.92 -12.65 15.75
CA PHE A 497 -29.18 -12.05 15.25
C PHE A 497 -29.83 -11.11 16.25
N ASP A 498 -29.80 -11.48 17.53
CA ASP A 498 -30.40 -10.69 18.60
C ASP A 498 -29.68 -9.35 18.82
N SER A 499 -28.37 -9.29 18.55
CA SER A 499 -27.57 -8.06 18.65
C SER A 499 -27.76 -7.17 17.43
N ILE A 500 -27.80 -7.76 16.22
CA ILE A 500 -28.00 -7.03 14.96
C ILE A 500 -29.45 -6.49 14.83
N LEU A 501 -30.46 -7.24 15.29
CA LEU A 501 -31.85 -6.76 15.32
C LEU A 501 -32.04 -5.63 16.33
N LYS A 502 -31.47 -5.77 17.54
CA LYS A 502 -31.42 -4.67 18.53
C LYS A 502 -30.73 -3.45 17.94
N PHE A 503 -29.64 -3.64 17.21
CA PHE A 503 -28.91 -2.57 16.54
C PHE A 503 -29.71 -1.88 15.44
N SER A 504 -30.38 -2.64 14.55
CA SER A 504 -31.23 -2.08 13.49
C SER A 504 -32.41 -1.28 14.07
N SER A 505 -32.98 -1.73 15.19
CA SER A 505 -34.03 -1.02 15.91
C SER A 505 -33.51 0.24 16.62
N TYR A 506 -32.26 0.22 17.08
CA TYR A 506 -31.60 1.35 17.71
C TYR A 506 -31.19 2.40 16.66
N ALA A 507 -30.59 2.01 15.53
CA ALA A 507 -30.25 2.90 14.42
C ALA A 507 -31.50 3.53 13.78
N ALA A 508 -32.59 2.77 13.64
CA ALA A 508 -33.88 3.30 13.17
C ALA A 508 -34.49 4.35 14.12
N SER A 509 -34.09 4.38 15.41
CA SER A 509 -34.55 5.38 16.37
C SER A 509 -33.77 6.71 16.32
N PHE A 510 -32.58 6.72 15.71
CA PHE A 510 -31.72 7.92 15.58
C PHE A 510 -31.74 8.56 14.18
N ILE A 511 -32.23 7.84 13.17
CA ILE A 511 -32.24 8.30 11.78
C ILE A 511 -33.67 8.70 11.39
N SER A 512 -33.90 10.00 11.18
CA SER A 512 -35.15 10.49 10.58
C SER A 512 -35.34 9.83 9.20
N PRO A 513 -36.56 9.39 8.82
CA PRO A 513 -36.84 8.82 7.49
C PRO A 513 -36.47 9.73 6.30
N SER A 514 -36.09 10.98 6.55
CA SER A 514 -35.75 12.00 5.55
C SER A 514 -34.26 12.22 5.29
N THR A 515 -33.34 11.56 5.99
CA THR A 515 -31.89 11.76 5.79
C THR A 515 -31.32 10.78 4.76
N ASN A 516 -30.96 11.29 3.59
CA ASN A 516 -30.10 10.58 2.64
C ASN A 516 -28.69 10.47 3.22
N LEU A 517 -28.38 9.31 3.82
CA LEU A 517 -27.02 9.00 4.23
C LEU A 517 -26.14 8.90 2.98
N THR A 518 -24.94 9.49 3.04
CA THR A 518 -23.94 9.29 1.98
C THR A 518 -23.50 7.81 1.99
N PRO A 519 -23.02 7.28 0.85
CA PRO A 519 -22.46 5.93 0.80
C PRO A 519 -21.33 5.69 1.81
N SER A 520 -20.50 6.70 2.07
CA SER A 520 -19.45 6.68 3.10
C SER A 520 -20.05 6.43 4.50
N MET A 521 -21.12 7.13 4.87
CA MET A 521 -21.79 6.94 6.15
C MET A 521 -22.42 5.55 6.28
N THR A 522 -23.00 5.00 5.21
CA THR A 522 -23.57 3.63 5.24
C THR A 522 -22.50 2.58 5.50
N LEU A 523 -21.33 2.74 4.88
CA LEU A 523 -20.18 1.83 5.05
C LEU A 523 -19.60 1.92 6.46
N VAL A 524 -19.40 3.14 6.99
CA VAL A 524 -18.92 3.39 8.35
C VAL A 524 -19.86 2.78 9.39
N MET A 525 -21.17 2.96 9.24
CA MET A 525 -22.17 2.40 10.17
C MET A 525 -22.21 0.87 10.12
N SER A 526 -22.06 0.28 8.93
CA SER A 526 -22.02 -1.18 8.77
C SER A 526 -20.76 -1.78 9.40
N LEU A 527 -19.63 -1.10 9.26
CA LEU A 527 -18.34 -1.48 9.87
C LEU A 527 -18.38 -1.40 11.38
N TRP A 528 -18.95 -0.31 11.91
CA TRP A 528 -19.13 -0.14 13.35
C TRP A 528 -20.01 -1.24 13.96
N ALA A 529 -21.11 -1.60 13.30
CA ALA A 529 -22.01 -2.66 13.74
C ALA A 529 -21.40 -4.07 13.66
N LEU A 530 -20.41 -4.27 12.79
CA LEU A 530 -19.72 -5.56 12.62
C LEU A 530 -18.56 -5.73 13.60
N ILE A 531 -17.92 -4.62 14.01
CA ILE A 531 -16.80 -4.60 14.96
C ILE A 531 -17.30 -4.75 16.41
N ARG A 532 -18.48 -4.20 16.73
CA ARG A 532 -19.15 -4.41 18.01
C ARG A 532 -19.85 -5.75 18.08
#